data_AF-M6HRZ7-F1
#
_entry.id   AF-M6HRZ7-F1
#
_cell.length_a   1.000
_cell.length_b   1.000
_cell.length_c   1.000
_cell.angle_alpha   90.00
_cell.angle_beta   90.00
_cell.angle_gamma   90.00
#
_symmetry.space_group_name_H-M   'P 1'
#
loop_
_entity.id
_entity.type
_entity.pdbx_description
1 polymer ?
#
loop_
_entity_poly.entity_id
_entity_poly.type
_entity_poly.pdbx_seq_one_letter_code
_entity_poly.pdbx_strand_id
1 'polypeptide(L)'
;MAAFCKFLEIAWKVNPINGDANFDIDSDFEKQESNELFQELKLKTKIELFKEQLTDKIKTRLIQNSLVLFEFTIFSGHLPIHARDVINSLKSDGTIQYTGNIPISYDAYKRKERKTWKINELNN
;
A
#
# COMPACT_ATOMS: atom_id res chain seq x y z
N MET A 1 -15.36 -6.67 5.53
CA MET A 1 -14.60 -6.06 4.41
C MET A 1 -15.21 -4.73 3.95
N ALA A 2 -16.45 -4.67 3.44
CA ALA A 2 -17.04 -3.39 2.96
C ALA A 2 -17.00 -2.24 3.99
N ALA A 3 -17.37 -2.51 5.25
CA ALA A 3 -17.33 -1.52 6.32
C ALA A 3 -15.91 -1.02 6.60
N PHE A 4 -14.90 -1.91 6.54
CA PHE A 4 -13.49 -1.53 6.69
C PHE A 4 -13.04 -0.61 5.56
N CYS A 5 -13.40 -0.89 4.31
CA CYS A 5 -13.07 -0.01 3.19
C CYS A 5 -13.62 1.41 3.39
N LYS A 6 -14.90 1.54 3.77
CA LYS A 6 -15.52 2.84 4.06
C LYS A 6 -14.87 3.54 5.25
N PHE A 7 -14.53 2.80 6.30
CA PHE A 7 -13.82 3.35 7.45
C PHE A 7 -12.47 3.94 7.05
N LEU A 8 -11.68 3.20 6.27
CA LEU A 8 -10.38 3.66 5.78
C LEU A 8 -10.50 4.88 4.86
N GLU A 9 -11.50 4.91 3.98
CA GLU A 9 -11.78 6.09 3.14
C GLU A 9 -12.00 7.34 3.99
N ILE A 10 -12.75 7.23 5.10
CA ILE A 10 -12.98 8.34 6.02
C ILE A 10 -11.70 8.69 6.77
N ALA A 11 -10.98 7.71 7.32
CA ALA A 11 -9.78 7.94 8.12
C ALA A 11 -8.68 8.65 7.30
N TRP A 12 -8.42 8.21 6.08
CA TRP A 12 -7.48 8.84 5.15
C TRP A 12 -7.97 10.18 4.58
N LYS A 13 -9.29 10.41 4.54
CA LYS A 13 -9.83 11.73 4.19
C LYS A 13 -9.63 12.75 5.32
N VAL A 14 -9.77 12.32 6.56
CA VAL A 14 -9.58 13.18 7.76
C VAL A 14 -8.10 13.47 7.99
N ASN A 15 -7.24 12.46 7.86
CA ASN A 15 -5.80 12.61 8.01
C ASN A 15 -5.06 11.96 6.81
N PRO A 16 -4.79 12.72 5.74
CA PRO A 16 -4.09 12.22 4.56
C PRO A 16 -2.62 11.85 4.81
N ILE A 17 -2.03 12.29 5.93
CA ILE A 17 -0.62 12.08 6.26
C ILE A 17 -0.44 10.67 6.84
N ASN A 18 -1.26 10.31 7.83
CA ASN A 18 -1.09 9.07 8.61
C ASN A 18 -2.30 8.13 8.58
N GLY A 19 -3.41 8.51 7.95
CA GLY A 19 -4.59 7.64 7.83
C GLY A 19 -5.29 7.32 9.15
N ASP A 20 -4.95 8.03 10.23
CA ASP A 20 -5.53 7.83 11.55
C ASP A 20 -6.75 8.73 11.75
N ALA A 21 -7.80 8.15 12.32
CA ALA A 21 -8.91 8.90 12.92
C ALA A 21 -8.54 9.40 14.33
N ASN A 22 -7.32 9.90 14.52
CA ASN A 22 -6.87 10.34 15.83
C ASN A 22 -7.51 11.71 16.13
N PHE A 23 -8.37 11.76 17.14
CA PHE A 23 -8.97 13.00 17.68
C PHE A 23 -8.01 13.74 18.64
N ASP A 24 -6.77 13.26 18.79
CA ASP A 24 -5.73 13.89 19.61
C ASP A 24 -4.78 14.72 18.74
N ILE A 25 -4.88 16.05 18.87
CA ILE A 25 -4.23 17.06 18.02
C ILE A 25 -2.81 17.43 18.53
N ASP A 26 -2.23 16.71 19.50
CA ASP A 26 -1.09 17.26 20.27
C ASP A 26 0.24 16.50 20.20
N SER A 27 0.50 15.64 19.20
CA SER A 27 1.84 14.98 19.15
C SER A 27 2.40 14.60 17.77
N ASP A 28 1.65 14.78 16.67
CA ASP A 28 2.10 14.30 15.35
C ASP A 28 2.73 15.40 14.47
N PHE A 29 2.52 16.68 14.78
CA PHE A 29 3.14 17.79 14.03
C PHE A 29 4.65 17.89 14.27
N GLU A 30 5.14 17.51 15.46
CA GLU A 30 6.56 17.70 15.82
C GLU A 30 7.51 16.65 15.22
N LYS A 31 7.00 15.54 14.66
CA LYS A 31 7.84 14.47 14.09
C LYS A 31 8.16 14.63 12.60
N GLN A 32 7.40 15.43 11.86
CA GLN A 32 7.66 15.63 10.44
C GLN A 32 8.70 16.73 10.15
N GLU A 33 8.82 17.75 11.01
CA GLU A 33 9.74 18.88 10.76
C GLU A 33 11.11 18.77 11.44
N SER A 34 11.31 17.84 12.38
CA SER A 34 12.48 17.88 13.27
C SER A 34 13.79 17.26 12.74
N ASN A 35 13.82 16.66 11.54
CA ASN A 35 14.99 15.87 11.08
C ASN A 35 15.53 16.23 9.67
N GLU A 36 15.34 17.46 9.17
CA GLU A 36 15.93 17.84 7.86
C GLU A 36 17.49 17.78 7.85
N LEU A 37 18.12 17.97 9.01
CA LEU A 37 19.58 17.95 9.17
C LEU A 37 20.20 16.54 9.14
N PHE A 38 19.41 15.50 9.40
CA PHE A 38 19.88 14.10 9.41
C PHE A 38 18.90 13.22 8.63
N GLN A 39 18.99 13.25 7.30
CA GLN A 39 18.13 12.45 6.41
C GLN A 39 18.18 10.95 6.74
N GLU A 40 19.30 10.47 7.28
CA GLU A 40 19.52 9.08 7.72
C GLU A 40 18.65 8.67 8.91
N LEU A 41 18.15 9.65 9.68
CA LEU A 41 17.27 9.46 10.84
C LEU A 41 15.81 9.81 10.52
N LYS A 42 15.47 10.09 9.25
CA LYS A 42 14.10 10.38 8.85
C LYS A 42 13.24 9.12 9.05
N LEU A 43 12.30 9.21 9.99
CA LEU A 43 11.33 8.14 10.22
C LEU A 43 10.48 7.95 8.97
N LYS A 44 10.34 6.70 8.52
CA LYS A 44 9.44 6.33 7.42
C LYS A 44 8.00 6.64 7.80
N THR A 45 7.27 7.27 6.89
CA THR A 45 5.82 7.43 6.99
C THR A 45 5.13 6.06 6.94
N LYS A 46 3.87 5.99 7.38
CA LYS A 46 3.09 4.76 7.30
C LYS A 46 2.93 4.26 5.86
N ILE A 47 2.76 5.18 4.91
CA ILE A 47 2.68 4.84 3.49
C ILE A 47 4.00 4.23 3.01
N GLU A 48 5.14 4.83 3.34
CA GLU A 48 6.45 4.30 2.95
C GLU A 48 6.69 2.90 3.52
N LEU A 49 6.40 2.71 4.81
CA LEU A 49 6.51 1.41 5.47
C LEU A 49 5.61 0.36 4.81
N PHE A 50 4.36 0.72 4.48
CA PHE A 50 3.44 -0.16 3.76
C PHE A 50 3.94 -0.51 2.37
N LYS A 51 4.45 0.47 1.62
CA LYS A 51 4.97 0.27 0.25
C LYS A 51 6.17 -0.67 0.25
N GLU A 52 7.07 -0.55 1.22
CA GLU A 52 8.19 -1.45 1.44
C GLU A 52 7.72 -2.87 1.76
N GLN A 53 6.85 -3.04 2.77
CA GLN A 53 6.33 -4.35 3.16
C GLN A 53 5.57 -5.03 2.02
N LEU A 54 4.78 -4.27 1.25
CA LEU A 54 4.06 -4.80 0.10
C LEU A 54 5.03 -5.25 -1.00
N THR A 55 6.05 -4.44 -1.27
CA THR A 55 7.09 -4.77 -2.26
C THR A 55 7.79 -6.07 -1.89
N ASP A 56 8.21 -6.22 -0.64
CA ASP A 56 8.89 -7.42 -0.16
C ASP A 56 7.99 -8.65 -0.24
N LYS A 57 6.72 -8.53 0.15
CA LYS A 57 5.74 -9.63 0.05
C LYS A 57 5.44 -10.03 -1.39
N ILE A 58 5.47 -9.09 -2.34
CA ILE A 58 5.35 -9.41 -3.76
C ILE A 58 6.62 -10.15 -4.21
N LYS A 59 7.81 -9.60 -3.98
CA LYS A 59 9.09 -10.19 -4.41
C LYS A 59 9.32 -11.59 -3.85
N THR A 60 8.95 -11.82 -2.58
CA THR A 60 9.03 -13.13 -1.91
C THR A 60 7.90 -14.09 -2.29
N ARG A 61 7.05 -13.73 -3.26
CA ARG A 61 5.91 -14.55 -3.74
C ARG A 61 4.88 -14.85 -2.64
N LEU A 62 4.82 -14.08 -1.56
CA LEU A 62 3.75 -14.19 -0.56
C LEU A 62 2.43 -13.57 -1.07
N ILE A 63 2.52 -12.53 -1.89
CA ILE A 63 1.37 -11.91 -2.57
C ILE A 63 1.54 -12.11 -4.08
N GLN A 64 0.68 -12.94 -4.68
CA GLN A 64 0.80 -13.36 -6.09
C GLN A 64 -0.44 -13.05 -6.93
N ASN A 65 -1.51 -12.50 -6.33
CA ASN A 65 -2.74 -12.19 -7.04
C ASN A 65 -3.50 -11.01 -6.44
N SER A 66 -4.40 -10.44 -7.25
CA SER A 66 -5.25 -9.28 -6.94
C SER A 66 -6.08 -9.43 -5.66
N LEU A 67 -6.56 -10.63 -5.34
CA LEU A 67 -7.43 -10.85 -4.17
C LEU A 67 -6.62 -10.76 -2.87
N VAL A 68 -5.47 -11.44 -2.83
CA VAL A 68 -4.56 -11.42 -1.67
C VAL A 68 -3.95 -10.03 -1.50
N LEU A 69 -3.61 -9.36 -2.62
CA LEU A 69 -3.15 -7.98 -2.62
C LEU A 69 -4.18 -7.04 -1.98
N PHE A 70 -5.45 -7.14 -2.38
CA PHE A 70 -6.51 -6.33 -1.84
C PHE A 70 -6.72 -6.60 -0.34
N GLU A 71 -6.78 -7.87 0.08
CA GLU A 71 -6.90 -8.24 1.50
C GLU A 71 -5.77 -7.67 2.33
N PHE A 72 -4.52 -7.87 1.91
CA PHE A 72 -3.35 -7.32 2.58
C PHE A 72 -3.46 -5.80 2.71
N THR A 73 -3.82 -5.11 1.63
CA THR A 73 -3.95 -3.65 1.62
C THR A 73 -4.94 -3.15 2.66
N ILE A 74 -6.15 -3.73 2.71
CA ILE A 74 -7.19 -3.31 3.65
C ILE A 74 -6.83 -3.70 5.09
N PHE A 75 -6.28 -4.89 5.32
CA PHE A 75 -5.89 -5.32 6.67
C PHE A 75 -4.67 -4.58 7.22
N SER A 76 -3.82 -4.04 6.35
CA SER A 76 -2.76 -3.10 6.72
C SER A 76 -3.26 -1.67 6.92
N GLY A 77 -4.57 -1.41 6.83
CA GLY A 77 -5.15 -0.09 7.06
C GLY A 77 -4.93 0.92 5.92
N HIS A 78 -4.70 0.43 4.70
CA HIS A 78 -4.35 1.26 3.56
C HIS A 78 -5.43 1.24 2.48
N LEU A 79 -5.49 2.32 1.70
CA LEU A 79 -6.40 2.42 0.56
C LEU A 79 -5.84 1.65 -0.66
N PRO A 80 -6.72 1.14 -1.55
CA PRO A 80 -6.31 0.51 -2.81
C PRO A 80 -5.36 1.35 -3.68
N ILE A 81 -5.42 2.68 -3.57
CA ILE A 81 -4.52 3.59 -4.30
C ILE A 81 -3.06 3.46 -3.82
N HIS A 82 -2.81 3.20 -2.55
CA HIS A 82 -1.44 2.98 -2.05
C HIS A 82 -0.83 1.68 -2.62
N ALA A 83 -1.63 0.63 -2.75
CA ALA A 83 -1.20 -0.62 -3.39
C ALA A 83 -1.03 -0.46 -4.91
N ARG A 84 -1.88 0.37 -5.54
CA ARG A 84 -1.78 0.72 -6.96
C ARG A 84 -0.43 1.32 -7.28
N ASP A 85 0.05 2.24 -6.45
CA ASP A 85 1.37 2.87 -6.62
C ASP A 85 2.47 1.82 -6.68
N VAL A 86 2.48 0.87 -5.72
CA VAL A 86 3.49 -0.21 -5.68
C VAL A 86 3.43 -1.08 -6.92
N ILE A 87 2.24 -1.51 -7.34
CA ILE A 87 2.07 -2.35 -8.52
C ILE A 87 2.55 -1.63 -9.80
N ASN A 88 2.26 -0.33 -9.92
CA ASN A 88 2.71 0.47 -11.05
C ASN A 88 4.24 0.65 -11.04
N SER A 89 4.83 0.96 -9.88
CA SER A 89 6.28 1.06 -9.71
C SER A 89 6.99 -0.25 -10.09
N LEU A 90 6.54 -1.38 -9.54
CA LEU A 90 7.12 -2.70 -9.83
C LEU A 90 6.93 -3.15 -11.28
N LYS A 91 5.89 -2.65 -11.96
CA LYS A 91 5.75 -2.88 -13.41
C LYS A 91 6.69 -2.01 -14.21
N SER A 92 6.86 -0.75 -13.81
CA SER A 92 7.72 0.22 -14.51
C SER A 92 9.20 -0.12 -14.38
N ASP A 93 9.63 -0.65 -13.24
CA ASP A 93 11.02 -1.09 -13.01
C ASP A 93 11.30 -2.50 -13.57
N GLY A 94 10.27 -3.17 -14.09
CA GLY A 94 10.39 -4.51 -14.67
C GLY A 94 10.47 -5.64 -13.65
N THR A 95 10.24 -5.41 -12.35
CA THR A 95 10.18 -6.47 -11.34
C THR A 95 9.01 -7.42 -11.58
N ILE A 96 7.86 -6.88 -12.00
CA ILE A 96 6.66 -7.68 -12.32
C ILE A 96 6.14 -7.40 -13.72
N GLN A 97 5.49 -8.41 -14.31
CA GLN A 97 4.87 -8.32 -15.63
C GLN A 97 3.42 -8.80 -15.60
N TYR A 98 2.53 -7.97 -16.16
CA TYR A 98 1.13 -8.31 -16.39
C TYR A 98 0.55 -7.49 -17.54
N THR A 99 -0.46 -8.07 -18.20
CA THR A 99 -1.24 -7.41 -19.26
C THR A 99 -2.49 -6.75 -18.68
N GLY A 100 -2.98 -5.67 -19.30
CA GLY A 100 -4.19 -4.96 -18.85
C GLY A 100 -4.11 -4.40 -17.42
N ASN A 101 -5.24 -4.38 -16.72
CA ASN A 101 -5.37 -3.82 -15.37
C ASN A 101 -5.34 -4.91 -14.27
N ILE A 102 -4.66 -4.68 -13.14
CA ILE A 102 -4.87 -5.46 -11.91
C ILE A 102 -6.05 -4.85 -11.14
N PRO A 103 -7.14 -5.61 -10.91
CA PRO A 103 -8.27 -5.07 -10.18
C PRO A 103 -7.94 -5.01 -8.68
N ILE A 104 -8.02 -3.82 -8.09
CA ILE A 104 -7.74 -3.59 -6.66
C ILE A 104 -8.89 -2.73 -6.15
N SER A 105 -10.03 -3.36 -5.90
CA SER A 105 -11.23 -2.70 -5.38
C SER A 105 -12.09 -3.71 -4.63
N TYR A 106 -12.96 -3.19 -3.74
CA TYR A 106 -13.89 -4.04 -3.01
C TYR A 106 -14.83 -4.80 -3.94
N ASP A 107 -15.32 -4.16 -5.01
CA ASP A 107 -16.22 -4.81 -5.96
C ASP A 107 -15.54 -5.96 -6.71
N ALA A 108 -14.32 -5.77 -7.17
CA ALA A 108 -13.55 -6.83 -7.81
C ALA A 108 -13.24 -7.98 -6.84
N TYR A 109 -12.90 -7.64 -5.59
CA TYR A 109 -12.70 -8.63 -4.53
C TYR A 109 -13.98 -9.43 -4.24
N LYS A 110 -15.13 -8.75 -4.17
CA LYS A 110 -16.45 -9.38 -3.98
C LYS A 110 -16.81 -10.30 -5.14
N ARG A 111 -16.54 -9.88 -6.38
CA ARG A 111 -16.72 -10.69 -7.61
C ARG A 111 -15.65 -11.78 -7.79
N LYS A 112 -14.68 -11.87 -6.87
CA LYS A 112 -13.55 -12.82 -6.92
C LYS A 112 -12.74 -12.72 -8.22
N GLU A 113 -12.60 -11.51 -8.75
CA GLU A 113 -11.77 -11.23 -9.93
C GLU A 113 -10.29 -11.43 -9.59
N ARG A 114 -9.81 -12.63 -9.89
CA ARG A 114 -8.43 -13.03 -9.66
C ARG A 114 -7.58 -12.71 -10.88
N LYS A 115 -6.51 -11.95 -10.67
CA LYS A 115 -5.47 -11.72 -11.65
C LYS A 115 -4.10 -11.89 -11.02
N THR A 116 -3.24 -12.59 -11.72
CA THR A 116 -1.85 -12.85 -11.34
C THR A 116 -0.91 -12.01 -12.19
N TRP A 117 0.34 -11.93 -11.77
CA TRP A 117 1.45 -11.35 -12.50
C TRP A 117 2.65 -12.29 -12.45
N LYS A 118 3.57 -12.14 -13.39
CA LYS A 118 4.87 -12.81 -13.34
C LYS A 118 5.85 -11.92 -12.59
N ILE A 119 6.73 -12.53 -11.81
CA ILE A 119 7.86 -11.85 -11.19
C ILE A 119 9.08 -12.23 -12.01
N ASN A 120 9.79 -11.23 -12.53
CA ASN A 120 11.02 -11.45 -13.26
C ASN A 120 12.10 -11.88 -12.27
N GLU A 121 12.86 -12.92 -12.61
CA GLU A 121 14.01 -13.29 -11.79
C GLU A 121 15.05 -12.19 -11.94
N LEU A 122 15.44 -11.58 -10.83
CA LEU A 122 16.56 -10.66 -10.81
C LEU A 122 17.80 -11.52 -11.09
N ASN A 123 18.37 -11.39 -12.28
CA ASN A 123 19.68 -11.96 -12.58
C ASN A 123 20.67 -11.32 -11.60
N ASN A 124 21.10 -12.06 -10.59
CA ASN A 124 22.26 -11.73 -9.77
C ASN A 124 23.54 -11.96 -10.57
#